data_AF-A0A7H0HXC6-F1
#
_entry.id   AF-A0A7H0HXC6-F1
#
_cell.length_a   1.000
_cell.length_b   1.000
_cell.length_c   1.000
_cell.angle_alpha   90.00
_cell.angle_beta   90.00
_cell.angle_gamma   90.00
#
_symmetry.space_group_name_H-M   'P 1'
#
loop_
_entity.id
_entity.type
_entity.pdbx_description
1 polymer ?
#
loop_
_entity_poly.entity_id
_entity_poly.type
_entity_poly.pdbx_seq_one_letter_code
_entity_poly.pdbx_strand_id
1 'polypeptide(L)'
;MATRKSLAAAIVCAGTVAGLAGCSQDGDVRAGSAAGGRKEPVAVTSAATAGPFKGMSADRIADKAIAAMKSADSLRMAGSIESDGDPVTVDLAMDSRDNCTGGLGVRGGRAELRRLSDVIYLKGDGAFWRATMDERSLASPDGGGDGVVELMTDRWVKMPTSAIADMRGVCDLDAMLSELDDEDDPAGMTLGRDTEVDGVPVATLVKKEGRETTTAYVAKEGSPYLLKVVRAGGDDAGSVGFSDFDEPVRVQAPPSDEVVDLEKLGGTVGPDPSGSASPDSDPDTGTGPSEEATPSSSADAPEEGEETGFGAGAERGGSGRP
;
A
#
# COMPACT_ATOMS: atom_id res chain seq x y z
N MET A 1 14.46 23.68 33.16
CA MET A 1 15.58 23.28 34.05
C MET A 1 16.17 21.98 33.55
N ALA A 2 17.48 21.81 33.74
CA ALA A 2 18.32 20.64 33.40
C ALA A 2 18.77 20.49 31.94
N THR A 3 19.64 21.42 31.53
CA THR A 3 20.68 21.26 30.51
C THR A 3 21.66 20.13 30.92
N ARG A 4 22.11 19.30 29.99
CA ARG A 4 23.33 18.49 30.18
C ARG A 4 24.29 18.69 29.00
N LYS A 5 25.46 19.21 29.37
CA LYS A 5 26.59 19.58 28.53
C LYS A 5 27.58 18.40 28.42
N SER A 6 28.22 18.31 27.25
CA SER A 6 29.62 17.93 26.98
C SER A 6 30.14 16.52 27.33
N LEU A 7 30.79 15.85 26.38
CA LEU A 7 32.27 15.78 26.33
C LEU A 7 32.77 15.00 25.09
N ALA A 8 33.67 15.63 24.36
CA ALA A 8 34.53 15.02 23.35
C ALA A 8 35.65 14.21 24.02
N ALA A 9 36.07 13.11 23.41
CA ALA A 9 37.31 12.41 23.75
C ALA A 9 38.01 11.96 22.46
N ALA A 10 39.13 12.63 22.17
CA ALA A 10 40.10 12.26 21.16
C ALA A 10 41.03 11.18 21.75
N ILE A 11 41.31 10.12 20.98
CA ILE A 11 42.39 9.18 21.27
C ILE A 11 43.39 9.22 20.11
N VAL A 12 44.56 9.78 20.44
CA VAL A 12 45.80 9.75 19.67
C VAL A 12 46.48 8.39 19.95
N CYS A 13 46.89 7.68 18.90
CA CYS A 13 47.88 6.62 19.02
C CYS A 13 48.98 6.87 18.00
N ALA A 14 50.13 7.29 18.52
CA ALA A 14 51.39 7.41 17.81
C ALA A 14 52.05 6.02 17.74
N GLY A 15 52.42 5.59 16.53
CA GLY A 15 53.28 4.44 16.29
C GLY A 15 54.32 4.81 15.24
N THR A 16 55.56 5.01 15.69
CA THR A 16 56.74 5.23 14.85
C THR A 16 57.58 3.96 14.84
N VAL A 17 57.88 3.40 13.66
CA VAL A 17 59.09 2.58 13.42
C VAL A 17 59.62 2.88 12.01
N ALA A 18 60.95 2.98 11.93
CA ALA A 18 61.77 3.56 10.89
C ALA A 18 62.03 2.64 9.67
N GLY A 19 62.14 3.27 8.50
CA GLY A 19 63.39 3.37 7.73
C GLY A 19 63.88 2.16 6.90
N LEU A 20 63.79 2.29 5.57
CA LEU A 20 64.88 1.89 4.67
C LEU A 20 65.08 2.98 3.61
N ALA A 21 66.34 3.36 3.44
CA ALA A 21 66.83 4.43 2.59
C ALA A 21 66.93 3.98 1.11
N GLY A 22 66.67 4.92 0.21
CA GLY A 22 66.96 4.81 -1.22
C GLY A 22 66.89 6.19 -1.86
N CYS A 23 68.00 6.93 -1.84
CA CYS A 23 68.17 8.18 -2.60
C CYS A 23 68.63 7.89 -4.03
N SER A 24 68.13 8.64 -5.01
CA SER A 24 68.92 9.22 -6.11
C SER A 24 68.12 10.36 -6.75
N GLN A 25 68.73 11.54 -6.78
CA GLN A 25 68.25 12.84 -7.27
C GLN A 25 68.33 12.95 -8.80
N ASP A 26 67.52 13.81 -9.42
CA ASP A 26 67.98 15.06 -10.08
C ASP A 26 66.82 15.78 -10.82
N GLY A 27 66.71 17.11 -10.67
CA GLY A 27 65.91 17.96 -11.58
C GLY A 27 65.09 19.09 -10.94
N ASP A 28 65.68 20.28 -10.90
CA ASP A 28 65.30 21.54 -10.26
C ASP A 28 63.98 22.27 -10.63
N VAL A 29 63.32 22.76 -9.56
CA VAL A 29 62.56 24.02 -9.28
C VAL A 29 61.71 24.72 -10.36
N ARG A 30 60.41 24.95 -10.05
CA ARG A 30 59.82 26.31 -9.85
C ARG A 30 58.43 26.30 -9.21
N ALA A 31 58.25 27.25 -8.30
CA ALA A 31 57.08 27.49 -7.45
C ALA A 31 55.82 27.93 -8.23
N GLY A 32 54.65 27.55 -7.71
CA GLY A 32 53.35 27.99 -8.19
C GLY A 32 52.28 27.77 -7.12
N SER A 33 51.77 28.88 -6.61
CA SER A 33 50.81 29.02 -5.52
C SER A 33 49.42 28.39 -5.76
N ALA A 34 48.77 28.03 -4.65
CA ALA A 34 47.32 28.05 -4.39
C ALA A 34 46.35 27.33 -5.35
N ALA A 35 45.72 26.27 -4.86
CA ALA A 35 44.27 26.24 -4.60
C ALA A 35 43.87 24.83 -4.13
N GLY A 36 43.16 24.75 -3.01
CA GLY A 36 42.62 23.51 -2.48
C GLY A 36 41.66 22.86 -3.48
N GLY A 37 41.95 21.61 -3.85
CA GLY A 37 40.99 20.72 -4.50
C GLY A 37 39.88 20.37 -3.51
N ARG A 38 38.90 21.26 -3.41
CA ARG A 38 37.59 20.94 -2.85
C ARG A 38 37.05 19.79 -3.70
N LYS A 39 36.80 18.64 -3.10
CA LYS A 39 36.10 17.53 -3.73
C LYS A 39 34.70 18.06 -4.06
N GLU A 40 34.53 18.54 -5.29
CA GLU A 40 33.23 18.98 -5.78
C GLU A 40 32.27 17.79 -5.78
N PRO A 41 30.97 18.02 -5.49
CA PRO A 41 29.95 17.02 -5.73
C PRO A 41 29.94 16.73 -7.24
N VAL A 42 29.95 15.46 -7.60
CA VAL A 42 29.91 15.02 -8.99
C VAL A 42 28.63 15.58 -9.62
N ALA A 43 28.79 16.58 -10.47
CA ALA A 43 27.73 17.16 -11.26
C ALA A 43 27.10 16.11 -12.18
N VAL A 44 25.78 16.24 -12.33
CA VAL A 44 24.89 15.51 -13.23
C VAL A 44 25.54 15.33 -14.60
N THR A 45 25.92 14.11 -14.96
CA THR A 45 26.46 13.85 -16.30
C THR A 45 25.32 13.88 -17.31
N SER A 46 25.43 14.72 -18.35
CA SER A 46 24.52 14.83 -19.52
C SER A 46 24.21 13.51 -20.25
N ALA A 47 24.77 12.38 -19.83
CA ALA A 47 24.39 11.05 -20.30
C ALA A 47 23.00 10.61 -19.81
N ALA A 48 22.51 11.16 -18.68
CA ALA A 48 21.30 10.67 -18.00
C ALA A 48 19.97 10.85 -18.76
N THR A 49 19.99 11.49 -19.94
CA THR A 49 18.81 11.68 -20.82
C THR A 49 19.14 11.43 -22.29
N ALA A 50 20.07 10.52 -22.60
CA ALA A 50 20.19 10.06 -23.98
C ALA A 50 18.90 9.32 -24.43
N GLY A 51 18.56 9.39 -25.72
CA GLY A 51 17.41 8.69 -26.28
C GLY A 51 16.07 9.44 -26.11
N PRO A 52 14.93 8.76 -25.91
CA PRO A 52 13.59 9.35 -26.01
C PRO A 52 13.25 10.35 -24.90
N PHE A 53 14.06 10.43 -23.84
CA PHE A 53 13.89 11.38 -22.74
C PHE A 53 14.82 12.60 -22.84
N LYS A 54 15.47 12.81 -23.99
CA LYS A 54 16.39 13.93 -24.20
C LYS A 54 15.75 15.28 -23.88
N GLY A 55 16.36 16.00 -22.94
CA GLY A 55 15.94 17.33 -22.50
C GLY A 55 14.72 17.33 -21.59
N MET A 56 14.21 16.17 -21.16
CA MET A 56 13.14 16.08 -20.17
C MET A 56 13.72 16.15 -18.75
N SER A 57 12.97 16.75 -17.81
CA SER A 57 13.28 16.64 -16.38
C SER A 57 12.91 15.25 -15.85
N ALA A 58 13.46 14.88 -14.69
CA ALA A 58 13.14 13.62 -14.03
C ALA A 58 11.63 13.51 -13.74
N ASP A 59 11.04 14.58 -13.19
CA ASP A 59 9.61 14.66 -12.88
C ASP A 59 8.75 14.39 -14.14
N ARG A 60 9.11 15.00 -15.28
CA ARG A 60 8.39 14.77 -16.55
C ARG A 60 8.52 13.35 -17.10
N ILE A 61 9.58 12.64 -16.74
CA ILE A 61 9.75 11.21 -17.07
C ILE A 61 8.90 10.37 -16.13
N ALA A 62 8.85 10.71 -14.83
CA ALA A 62 7.97 10.06 -13.85
C ALA A 62 6.49 10.17 -14.26
N ASP A 63 6.02 11.38 -14.59
CA ASP A 63 4.63 11.61 -15.05
C ASP A 63 4.28 10.73 -16.26
N LYS A 64 5.20 10.63 -17.22
CA LYS A 64 5.02 9.77 -18.41
C LYS A 64 4.95 8.30 -18.03
N ALA A 65 5.75 7.88 -17.05
CA ALA A 65 5.75 6.49 -16.60
C ALA A 65 4.44 6.15 -15.88
N ILE A 66 3.99 6.99 -14.96
CA ILE A 66 2.71 6.83 -14.26
C ILE A 66 1.56 6.79 -15.27
N ALA A 67 1.54 7.71 -16.25
CA ALA A 67 0.53 7.69 -17.31
C ALA A 67 0.56 6.42 -18.17
N ALA A 68 1.75 5.88 -18.46
CA ALA A 68 1.87 4.61 -19.18
C ALA A 68 1.37 3.43 -18.34
N MET A 69 1.72 3.37 -17.06
CA MET A 69 1.23 2.35 -16.13
C MET A 69 -0.31 2.37 -16.04
N LYS A 70 -0.92 3.56 -15.90
CA LYS A 70 -2.38 3.76 -15.89
C LYS A 70 -3.09 3.40 -17.19
N SER A 71 -2.34 3.22 -18.28
CA SER A 71 -2.90 2.79 -19.57
C SER A 71 -2.81 1.29 -19.84
N ALA A 72 -2.12 0.55 -18.96
CA ALA A 72 -1.99 -0.90 -19.11
C ALA A 72 -3.28 -1.59 -18.69
N ASP A 73 -3.75 -2.55 -19.49
CA ASP A 73 -4.92 -3.37 -19.18
C ASP A 73 -4.63 -4.36 -18.04
N SER A 74 -3.36 -4.71 -17.86
CA SER A 74 -2.86 -5.61 -16.82
C SER A 74 -1.38 -5.42 -16.57
N LEU A 75 -0.92 -5.87 -15.41
CA LEU A 75 0.51 -5.97 -15.07
C LEU A 75 0.74 -7.03 -14.00
N ARG A 76 2.01 -7.39 -13.82
CA ARG A 76 2.49 -8.12 -12.66
C ARG A 76 3.33 -7.21 -11.79
N MET A 77 3.10 -7.28 -10.48
CA MET A 77 3.88 -6.62 -9.45
C MET A 77 4.58 -7.67 -8.59
N ALA A 78 5.89 -7.58 -8.43
CA ALA A 78 6.64 -8.50 -7.59
C ALA A 78 7.71 -7.79 -6.77
N GLY A 79 7.81 -8.09 -5.47
CA GLY A 79 8.73 -7.37 -4.60
C GLY A 79 8.74 -7.83 -3.16
N SER A 80 9.58 -7.14 -2.40
CA SER A 80 9.65 -7.26 -0.94
C SER A 80 9.80 -5.86 -0.36
N ILE A 81 8.97 -5.55 0.64
CA ILE A 81 9.00 -4.29 1.39
C ILE A 81 8.98 -4.60 2.88
N GLU A 82 9.56 -3.71 3.67
CA GLU A 82 9.30 -3.65 5.10
C GLU A 82 7.95 -2.97 5.33
N SER A 83 7.18 -3.45 6.30
CA SER A 83 5.91 -2.86 6.72
C SER A 83 5.72 -3.16 8.20
N ASP A 84 5.57 -2.12 9.03
CA ASP A 84 5.49 -2.23 10.50
C ASP A 84 6.63 -3.05 11.14
N GLY A 85 7.81 -3.05 10.49
CA GLY A 85 8.99 -3.80 10.93
C GLY A 85 8.98 -5.28 10.55
N ASP A 86 7.99 -5.73 9.79
CA ASP A 86 7.90 -7.08 9.24
C ASP A 86 8.19 -7.08 7.72
N PRO A 87 8.97 -8.05 7.21
CA PRO A 87 9.15 -8.21 5.77
C PRO A 87 7.87 -8.78 5.14
N VAL A 88 7.36 -8.05 4.16
CA VAL A 88 6.22 -8.42 3.33
C VAL A 88 6.71 -8.70 1.91
N THR A 89 6.27 -9.81 1.33
CA THR A 89 6.55 -10.15 -0.07
C THR A 89 5.26 -10.18 -0.88
N VAL A 90 5.30 -9.62 -2.08
CA VAL A 90 4.17 -9.60 -3.01
C VAL A 90 4.63 -10.14 -4.35
N ASP A 91 3.78 -10.93 -5.00
CA ASP A 91 3.94 -11.35 -6.39
C ASP A 91 2.54 -11.56 -6.97
N LEU A 92 1.97 -10.53 -7.58
CA LEU A 92 0.57 -10.49 -8.02
C LEU A 92 0.48 -10.09 -9.48
N ALA A 93 -0.28 -10.84 -10.27
CA ALA A 93 -0.75 -10.42 -11.59
C ALA A 93 -2.18 -9.86 -11.45
N MET A 94 -2.43 -8.69 -12.01
CA MET A 94 -3.66 -7.92 -11.85
C MET A 94 -4.12 -7.35 -13.20
N ASP A 95 -5.43 -7.26 -13.41
CA ASP A 95 -6.02 -6.60 -14.58
C ASP A 95 -7.08 -5.55 -14.22
N SER A 96 -7.44 -4.73 -15.20
CA SER A 96 -8.47 -3.68 -15.12
C SER A 96 -9.90 -4.21 -14.94
N ARG A 97 -10.08 -5.53 -14.82
CA ARG A 97 -11.37 -6.21 -14.60
C ARG A 97 -11.44 -6.84 -13.22
N ASP A 98 -10.63 -6.35 -12.29
CA ASP A 98 -10.56 -6.81 -10.90
C ASP A 98 -10.09 -8.27 -10.75
N ASN A 99 -9.49 -8.87 -11.77
CA ASN A 99 -8.87 -10.18 -11.61
C ASN A 99 -7.47 -9.99 -11.04
N CYS A 100 -7.19 -10.71 -9.95
CA CYS A 100 -5.89 -10.69 -9.28
C CYS A 100 -5.50 -12.11 -8.89
N THR A 101 -4.26 -12.51 -9.13
CA THR A 101 -3.76 -13.80 -8.63
C THR A 101 -2.28 -13.78 -8.39
N GLY A 102 -1.85 -14.51 -7.37
CA GLY A 102 -0.44 -14.70 -7.09
C GLY A 102 -0.17 -15.03 -5.63
N GLY A 103 1.01 -14.64 -5.16
CA GLY A 103 1.52 -14.93 -3.83
C GLY A 103 1.64 -13.71 -2.94
N LEU A 104 1.39 -13.93 -1.65
CA LEU A 104 1.65 -13.00 -0.56
C LEU A 104 2.53 -13.68 0.48
N GLY A 105 3.32 -12.90 1.19
CA GLY A 105 4.06 -13.39 2.34
C GLY A 105 4.27 -12.32 3.40
N VAL A 106 4.26 -12.74 4.65
CA VAL A 106 4.45 -11.89 5.83
C VAL A 106 5.09 -12.72 6.93
N ARG A 107 6.13 -12.18 7.60
CA ARG A 107 6.84 -12.88 8.69
C ARG A 107 7.26 -14.33 8.36
N GLY A 108 7.60 -14.58 7.09
CA GLY A 108 8.01 -15.91 6.60
C GLY A 108 6.86 -16.89 6.31
N GLY A 109 5.61 -16.53 6.62
CA GLY A 109 4.41 -17.23 6.16
C GLY A 109 4.08 -16.89 4.71
N ARG A 110 3.43 -17.80 4.00
CA ARG A 110 3.02 -17.62 2.60
C ARG A 110 1.54 -17.87 2.38
N ALA A 111 0.95 -17.15 1.44
CA ALA A 111 -0.38 -17.41 0.94
C ALA A 111 -0.49 -17.27 -0.57
N GLU A 112 -1.41 -18.02 -1.17
CA GLU A 112 -1.88 -17.81 -2.53
C GLU A 112 -3.20 -17.03 -2.52
N LEU A 113 -3.32 -16.02 -3.38
CA LEU A 113 -4.50 -15.20 -3.54
C LEU A 113 -5.13 -15.42 -4.92
N ARG A 114 -6.47 -15.46 -4.96
CA ARG A 114 -7.27 -15.44 -6.18
C ARG A 114 -8.47 -14.52 -6.00
N ARG A 115 -8.49 -13.39 -6.70
CA ARG A 115 -9.62 -12.48 -6.80
C ARG A 115 -10.35 -12.70 -8.12
N LEU A 116 -11.65 -12.94 -8.04
CA LEU A 116 -12.56 -12.94 -9.17
C LEU A 116 -13.62 -11.87 -8.89
N SER A 117 -13.49 -10.71 -9.50
CA SER A 117 -14.36 -9.55 -9.24
C SER A 117 -14.40 -9.21 -7.75
N ASP A 118 -15.56 -9.33 -7.10
CA ASP A 118 -15.74 -9.00 -5.68
C ASP A 118 -15.50 -10.19 -4.72
N VAL A 119 -14.97 -11.32 -5.21
CA VAL A 119 -14.69 -12.50 -4.38
C VAL A 119 -13.20 -12.76 -4.30
N ILE A 120 -12.66 -12.79 -3.08
CA ILE A 120 -11.27 -13.15 -2.81
C ILE A 120 -11.22 -14.53 -2.15
N TYR A 121 -10.39 -15.40 -2.70
CA TYR A 121 -9.96 -16.64 -2.08
C TYR A 121 -8.51 -16.53 -1.66
N LEU A 122 -8.21 -16.97 -0.44
CA LEU A 122 -6.87 -16.94 0.12
C LEU A 122 -6.52 -18.34 0.66
N LYS A 123 -5.35 -18.86 0.30
CA LYS A 123 -4.85 -20.13 0.82
C LYS A 123 -3.50 -19.88 1.47
N GLY A 124 -3.51 -19.71 2.79
CA GLY A 124 -2.33 -19.49 3.60
C GLY A 124 -1.81 -20.77 4.25
N ASP A 125 -0.50 -20.82 4.47
CA ASP A 125 0.09 -21.73 5.45
C ASP A 125 -0.21 -21.26 6.89
N GLY A 126 0.05 -22.11 7.87
CA GLY A 126 -0.23 -21.77 9.26
C GLY A 126 0.61 -20.58 9.78
N ALA A 127 1.78 -20.32 9.21
CA ALA A 127 2.59 -19.17 9.60
C ALA A 127 1.97 -17.87 9.09
N PHE A 128 1.45 -17.87 7.87
CA PHE A 128 0.71 -16.75 7.29
C PHE A 128 -0.53 -16.43 8.10
N TRP A 129 -1.37 -17.44 8.40
CA TRP A 129 -2.61 -17.22 9.16
C TRP A 129 -2.34 -16.66 10.57
N ARG A 130 -1.31 -17.15 11.26
CA ARG A 130 -0.88 -16.58 12.56
C ARG A 130 -0.29 -15.18 12.42
N ALA A 131 0.25 -14.85 11.25
CA ALA A 131 0.83 -13.54 11.02
C ALA A 131 -0.22 -12.48 10.67
N THR A 132 -1.26 -12.83 9.94
CA THR A 132 -2.28 -11.88 9.48
C THR A 132 -3.50 -11.79 10.39
N MET A 133 -3.70 -12.73 11.30
CA MET A 133 -4.79 -12.66 12.27
C MET A 133 -4.34 -11.91 13.51
N ASP A 134 -5.10 -10.87 13.86
CA ASP A 134 -4.91 -10.15 15.11
C ASP A 134 -4.82 -11.12 16.29
N GLU A 135 -3.88 -10.85 17.21
CA GLU A 135 -3.75 -11.52 18.52
C GLU A 135 -5.10 -11.59 19.26
N ARG A 136 -6.02 -10.65 18.98
CA ARG A 136 -7.37 -10.57 19.55
C ARG A 136 -8.36 -11.60 18.98
N SER A 137 -8.19 -12.03 17.74
CA SER A 137 -8.96 -13.12 17.12
C SER A 137 -8.42 -14.50 17.49
N LEU A 138 -7.13 -14.59 17.81
CA LEU A 138 -6.53 -15.78 18.43
C LEU A 138 -6.89 -15.90 19.92
N ALA A 139 -7.05 -14.77 20.61
CA ALA A 139 -7.45 -14.66 22.01
C ALA A 139 -8.97 -14.65 22.18
N SER A 140 -9.66 -15.69 21.70
CA SER A 140 -10.84 -16.11 22.45
C SER A 140 -10.34 -16.63 23.81
N PRO A 141 -10.91 -16.21 24.95
CA PRO A 141 -10.46 -16.63 26.30
C PRO A 141 -10.48 -18.16 26.50
N ASP A 142 -11.09 -18.88 25.56
CA ASP A 142 -11.28 -20.33 25.55
C ASP A 142 -10.20 -21.09 24.74
N GLY A 143 -9.21 -20.41 24.14
CA GLY A 143 -8.14 -21.03 23.35
C GLY A 143 -8.53 -21.46 21.92
N GLY A 144 -9.64 -20.93 21.39
CA GLY A 144 -10.19 -21.31 20.08
C GLY A 144 -9.42 -20.81 18.84
N GLY A 145 -8.44 -19.91 19.00
CA GLY A 145 -7.70 -19.31 17.89
C GLY A 145 -6.90 -20.31 17.05
N ASP A 146 -6.21 -21.24 17.69
CA ASP A 146 -5.41 -22.26 17.00
C ASP A 146 -6.28 -23.25 16.21
N GLY A 147 -7.48 -23.56 16.71
CA GLY A 147 -8.43 -24.44 16.03
C GLY A 147 -8.95 -23.84 14.72
N VAL A 148 -9.18 -22.52 14.67
CA VAL A 148 -9.59 -21.83 13.43
C VAL A 148 -8.43 -21.83 12.42
N VAL A 149 -7.20 -21.56 12.87
CA VAL A 149 -6.00 -21.63 12.00
C VAL A 149 -5.82 -23.03 11.41
N GLU A 150 -6.01 -24.08 12.20
CA GLU A 150 -5.92 -25.47 11.71
C GLU A 150 -7.00 -25.78 10.67
N LEU A 151 -8.21 -25.23 10.81
CA LEU A 151 -9.30 -25.41 9.84
C LEU A 151 -9.05 -24.70 8.50
N MET A 152 -8.21 -23.67 8.46
CA MET A 152 -7.92 -22.85 7.27
C MET A 152 -6.57 -23.16 6.62
N THR A 153 -5.62 -23.71 7.38
CA THR A 153 -4.27 -23.99 6.90
C THR A 153 -4.32 -24.89 5.66
N ASP A 154 -3.61 -24.48 4.60
CA ASP A 154 -3.53 -25.19 3.32
C ASP A 154 -4.88 -25.41 2.60
N ARG A 155 -5.94 -24.71 3.03
CA ARG A 155 -7.26 -24.72 2.39
C ARG A 155 -7.58 -23.37 1.77
N TRP A 156 -8.46 -23.39 0.77
CA TRP A 156 -8.94 -22.15 0.19
C TRP A 156 -9.97 -21.52 1.11
N VAL A 157 -9.72 -20.30 1.53
CA VAL A 157 -10.62 -19.54 2.39
C VAL A 157 -11.28 -18.47 1.55
N LYS A 158 -12.60 -18.52 1.44
CA LYS A 158 -13.38 -17.43 0.86
C LYS A 158 -13.49 -16.31 1.90
N MET A 159 -12.91 -15.15 1.57
CA MET A 159 -12.90 -14.00 2.46
C MET A 159 -14.30 -13.38 2.56
N PRO A 160 -14.71 -12.90 3.75
CA PRO A 160 -15.98 -12.19 3.90
C PRO A 160 -15.90 -10.82 3.22
N THR A 161 -17.03 -10.32 2.72
CA THR A 161 -17.09 -9.05 1.97
C THR A 161 -16.50 -7.86 2.76
N SER A 162 -16.63 -7.86 4.09
CA SER A 162 -16.04 -6.84 4.96
C SER A 162 -14.51 -6.83 4.92
N ALA A 163 -13.86 -8.00 4.96
CA ALA A 163 -12.40 -8.10 4.89
C ALA A 163 -11.89 -7.80 3.47
N ILE A 164 -12.70 -8.08 2.45
CA ILE A 164 -12.36 -7.74 1.07
C ILE A 164 -12.21 -6.23 0.90
N ALA A 165 -13.08 -5.43 1.53
CA ALA A 165 -13.02 -3.97 1.47
C ALA A 165 -11.66 -3.43 1.96
N ASP A 166 -11.13 -3.99 3.05
CA ASP A 166 -9.82 -3.62 3.61
C ASP A 166 -8.65 -4.11 2.73
N MET A 167 -8.82 -5.23 2.01
CA MET A 167 -7.81 -5.81 1.12
C MET A 167 -7.85 -5.27 -0.31
N ARG A 168 -8.76 -4.33 -0.63
CA ARG A 168 -8.89 -3.79 -2.00
C ARG A 168 -7.57 -3.21 -2.51
N GLY A 169 -6.81 -2.50 -1.67
CA GLY A 169 -5.53 -1.91 -2.07
C GLY A 169 -4.47 -2.89 -2.59
N VAL A 170 -4.54 -4.19 -2.23
CA VAL A 170 -3.53 -5.18 -2.63
C VAL A 170 -3.80 -5.79 -4.02
N CYS A 171 -5.03 -5.69 -4.53
CA CYS A 171 -5.46 -6.32 -5.78
C CYS A 171 -6.34 -5.41 -6.64
N ASP A 172 -6.28 -4.10 -6.41
CA ASP A 172 -6.94 -3.07 -7.20
C ASP A 172 -5.86 -2.27 -7.91
N LEU A 173 -5.71 -2.54 -9.22
CA LEU A 173 -4.71 -1.92 -10.05
C LEU A 173 -4.87 -0.40 -10.06
N ASP A 174 -6.10 0.10 -10.16
CA ASP A 174 -6.37 1.54 -10.21
C ASP A 174 -6.03 2.22 -8.88
N ALA A 175 -6.36 1.59 -7.74
CA ALA A 175 -5.99 2.10 -6.42
C ALA A 175 -4.47 2.15 -6.26
N MET A 176 -3.76 1.06 -6.58
CA MET A 176 -2.29 1.01 -6.48
C MET A 176 -1.60 2.04 -7.39
N LEU A 177 -2.11 2.22 -8.61
CA LEU A 177 -1.57 3.21 -9.54
C LEU A 177 -1.93 4.65 -9.16
N SER A 178 -2.99 4.85 -8.38
CA SER A 178 -3.36 6.15 -7.82
C SER A 178 -2.43 6.51 -6.66
N GLU A 179 -2.05 5.56 -5.80
CA GLU A 179 -1.06 5.80 -4.74
C GLU A 179 0.28 6.28 -5.31
N LEU A 180 0.73 5.75 -6.45
CA LEU A 180 1.94 6.22 -7.15
C LEU A 180 1.84 7.68 -7.66
N ASP A 181 0.63 8.22 -7.79
CA ASP A 181 0.34 9.59 -8.22
C ASP A 181 0.13 10.53 -7.02
N ASP A 182 -0.45 10.00 -5.93
CA ASP A 182 -0.80 10.70 -4.70
C ASP A 182 0.35 10.77 -3.67
N GLU A 183 1.44 10.00 -3.83
CA GLU A 183 2.68 10.15 -3.04
C GLU A 183 3.29 11.55 -3.28
N ASP A 184 2.81 12.52 -2.50
CA ASP A 184 3.08 13.96 -2.47
C ASP A 184 4.28 14.41 -3.35
N ASP A 185 3.90 14.88 -4.54
CA ASP A 185 4.71 15.60 -5.52
C ASP A 185 5.85 14.77 -6.15
N PRO A 186 5.74 14.35 -7.43
CA PRO A 186 6.90 13.86 -8.17
C PRO A 186 7.99 14.92 -8.31
N ALA A 187 7.74 16.18 -7.94
CA ALA A 187 8.76 17.22 -7.93
C ALA A 187 9.95 16.88 -7.04
N GLY A 188 11.13 17.29 -7.51
CA GLY A 188 12.37 17.11 -6.79
C GLY A 188 13.05 15.77 -7.08
N MET A 189 12.53 14.98 -8.03
CA MET A 189 13.32 13.89 -8.58
C MET A 189 14.51 14.43 -9.36
N THR A 190 15.60 13.68 -9.32
CA THR A 190 16.83 13.97 -10.06
C THR A 190 17.18 12.81 -10.96
N LEU A 191 17.84 13.09 -12.08
CA LEU A 191 18.30 12.05 -12.97
C LEU A 191 19.50 11.33 -12.35
N GLY A 192 19.38 10.01 -12.24
CA GLY A 192 20.45 9.10 -11.87
C GLY A 192 21.33 8.72 -13.07
N ARG A 193 22.18 7.72 -12.88
CA ARG A 193 22.95 7.15 -13.98
C ARG A 193 22.08 6.21 -14.80
N ASP A 194 22.29 6.24 -16.11
CA ASP A 194 21.73 5.26 -17.04
C ASP A 194 22.18 3.83 -16.64
N THR A 195 21.24 2.90 -16.69
CA THR A 195 21.45 1.48 -16.38
C THR A 195 20.44 0.64 -17.15
N GLU A 196 20.41 -0.65 -16.87
CA GLU A 196 19.43 -1.61 -17.36
C GLU A 196 18.74 -2.31 -16.19
N VAL A 197 17.49 -2.72 -16.39
CA VAL A 197 16.72 -3.63 -15.53
C VAL A 197 16.31 -4.81 -16.40
N ASP A 198 16.74 -6.02 -16.03
CA ASP A 198 16.47 -7.25 -16.79
C ASP A 198 16.80 -7.15 -18.29
N GLY A 199 17.87 -6.43 -18.62
CA GLY A 199 18.32 -6.19 -19.99
C GLY A 199 17.58 -5.09 -20.75
N VAL A 200 16.61 -4.42 -20.12
CA VAL A 200 15.90 -3.26 -20.70
C VAL A 200 16.62 -1.97 -20.30
N PRO A 201 17.04 -1.12 -21.24
CA PRO A 201 17.60 0.19 -20.94
C PRO A 201 16.61 1.07 -20.19
N VAL A 202 17.04 1.68 -19.09
CA VAL A 202 16.17 2.52 -18.24
C VAL A 202 16.74 3.91 -17.99
N ALA A 203 15.85 4.87 -17.77
CA ALA A 203 16.15 6.14 -17.11
C ALA A 203 15.99 5.93 -15.60
N THR A 204 17.01 6.30 -14.84
CA THR A 204 17.00 6.23 -13.38
C THR A 204 16.55 7.58 -12.83
N LEU A 205 15.51 7.59 -12.00
CA LEU A 205 15.02 8.77 -11.31
C LEU A 205 15.26 8.59 -9.81
N VAL A 206 15.74 9.62 -9.12
CA VAL A 206 16.15 9.54 -7.71
C VAL A 206 15.55 10.70 -6.93
N LYS A 207 14.75 10.38 -5.90
CA LYS A 207 14.28 11.32 -4.88
C LYS A 207 15.02 11.03 -3.58
N LYS A 208 15.47 12.09 -2.88
CA LYS A 208 16.14 11.97 -1.58
C LYS A 208 15.45 12.88 -0.57
N GLU A 209 14.98 12.28 0.52
CA GLU A 209 14.28 12.99 1.59
C GLU A 209 14.89 12.60 2.93
N GLY A 210 15.69 13.49 3.50
CA GLY A 210 16.41 13.21 4.74
C GLY A 210 17.35 11.99 4.63
N ARG A 211 16.96 10.88 5.27
CA ARG A 211 17.70 9.60 5.27
C ARG A 211 17.14 8.59 4.27
N GLU A 212 16.02 8.89 3.64
CA GLU A 212 15.33 8.04 2.70
C GLU A 212 15.74 8.36 1.27
N THR A 213 15.79 7.33 0.44
CA THR A 213 16.09 7.45 -0.99
C THR A 213 15.15 6.54 -1.76
N THR A 214 14.39 7.14 -2.67
CA THR A 214 13.54 6.42 -3.62
C THR A 214 14.18 6.48 -4.99
N THR A 215 14.36 5.31 -5.62
CA THR A 215 14.91 5.19 -6.97
C THR A 215 13.90 4.47 -7.86
N ALA A 216 13.46 5.16 -8.91
CA ALA A 216 12.55 4.63 -9.92
C ALA A 216 13.31 4.36 -11.23
N TYR A 217 12.94 3.29 -11.92
CA TYR A 217 13.56 2.87 -13.18
C TYR A 217 12.51 2.81 -14.28
N VAL A 218 12.63 3.69 -15.28
CA VAL A 218 11.65 3.87 -16.35
C VAL A 218 12.21 3.37 -17.67
N ALA A 219 11.47 2.53 -18.39
CA ALA A 219 11.88 1.98 -19.67
C ALA A 219 12.18 3.09 -20.70
N LYS A 220 13.31 2.98 -21.40
CA LYS A 220 13.69 3.87 -22.52
C LYS A 220 13.24 3.35 -23.87
N GLU A 221 12.72 2.14 -23.96
CA GLU A 221 12.33 1.53 -25.21
C GLU A 221 10.86 1.12 -25.13
N GLY A 222 10.11 1.32 -26.21
CA GLY A 222 8.67 1.07 -26.22
C GLY A 222 7.89 2.06 -25.34
N SER A 223 6.83 1.57 -24.70
CA SER A 223 6.06 2.32 -23.71
C SER A 223 6.93 2.61 -22.47
N PRO A 224 6.91 3.83 -21.92
CA PRO A 224 7.80 4.23 -20.84
C PRO A 224 7.34 3.69 -19.47
N TYR A 225 7.12 2.39 -19.34
CA TYR A 225 6.65 1.78 -18.10
C TYR A 225 7.67 1.96 -16.96
N LEU A 226 7.15 2.08 -15.75
CA LEU A 226 7.94 1.97 -14.53
C LEU A 226 8.26 0.49 -14.31
N LEU A 227 9.53 0.10 -14.41
CA LEU A 227 9.93 -1.32 -14.31
C LEU A 227 10.30 -1.71 -12.88
N LYS A 228 10.79 -0.75 -12.09
CA LYS A 228 11.22 -1.01 -10.71
C LYS A 228 11.22 0.26 -9.87
N VAL A 229 10.88 0.12 -8.59
CA VAL A 229 11.07 1.11 -7.53
C VAL A 229 11.88 0.47 -6.42
N VAL A 230 12.86 1.20 -5.89
CA VAL A 230 13.66 0.82 -4.73
C VAL A 230 13.58 1.95 -3.71
N ARG A 231 13.12 1.63 -2.51
CA ARG A 231 13.14 2.52 -1.34
C ARG A 231 14.24 2.05 -0.40
N ALA A 232 15.10 2.97 0.02
CA ALA A 232 16.20 2.69 0.92
C ALA A 232 16.20 3.68 2.09
N GLY A 233 16.36 3.17 3.30
CA GLY A 233 16.12 3.93 4.52
C GLY A 233 14.62 4.07 4.81
N GLY A 234 14.29 4.53 6.01
CA GLY A 234 12.89 4.63 6.46
C GLY A 234 12.33 3.27 6.91
N ASP A 235 11.02 3.28 7.22
CA ASP A 235 10.29 2.12 7.73
C ASP A 235 9.73 1.23 6.59
N ASP A 236 9.66 1.77 5.36
CA ASP A 236 9.11 1.09 4.16
C ASP A 236 10.21 0.72 3.14
N ALA A 237 11.41 0.39 3.63
CA ALA A 237 12.54 0.02 2.79
C ALA A 237 12.23 -1.26 1.98
N GLY A 238 12.66 -1.31 0.72
CA GLY A 238 12.36 -2.47 -0.12
C GLY A 238 12.45 -2.18 -1.60
N SER A 239 11.97 -3.14 -2.39
CA SER A 239 11.87 -2.95 -3.83
C SER A 239 10.68 -3.69 -4.41
N VAL A 240 10.04 -3.04 -5.39
CA VAL A 240 8.93 -3.58 -6.17
C VAL A 240 9.30 -3.45 -7.65
N GLY A 241 9.15 -4.54 -8.39
CA GLY A 241 9.27 -4.61 -9.84
C GLY A 241 7.90 -4.74 -10.49
N PHE A 242 7.82 -4.27 -11.73
CA PHE A 242 6.63 -4.36 -12.56
C PHE A 242 6.99 -4.99 -13.91
N SER A 243 6.19 -5.96 -14.33
CA SER A 243 6.42 -6.74 -15.56
C SER A 243 5.09 -7.19 -16.16
N ASP A 244 5.16 -8.00 -17.22
CA ASP A 244 4.02 -8.70 -17.83
C ASP A 244 2.85 -7.75 -18.17
N PHE A 245 3.18 -6.55 -18.65
CA PHE A 245 2.21 -5.53 -19.05
C PHE A 245 1.32 -6.03 -20.19
N ASP A 246 0.02 -5.77 -20.08
CA ASP A 246 -1.01 -6.13 -21.06
C ASP A 246 -1.13 -7.65 -21.33
N GLU A 247 -0.56 -8.50 -20.45
CA GLU A 247 -0.73 -9.94 -20.51
C GLU A 247 -2.05 -10.40 -19.84
N PRO A 248 -2.80 -11.35 -20.44
CA PRO A 248 -4.07 -11.81 -19.85
C PRO A 248 -3.91 -12.46 -18.47
N VAL A 249 -4.58 -11.90 -17.46
CA VAL A 249 -4.64 -12.47 -16.12
C VAL A 249 -5.74 -13.54 -16.05
N ARG A 250 -5.35 -14.79 -15.81
CA ARG A 250 -6.28 -15.93 -15.73
C ARG A 250 -6.48 -16.35 -14.29
N VAL A 251 -7.67 -16.13 -13.76
CA VAL A 251 -8.04 -16.54 -12.40
C VAL A 251 -9.17 -17.56 -12.46
N GLN A 252 -9.06 -18.62 -11.67
CA GLN A 252 -10.07 -19.66 -11.54
C GLN A 252 -10.44 -19.82 -10.07
N ALA A 253 -11.76 -19.87 -9.81
CA ALA A 253 -12.27 -20.20 -8.50
C ALA A 253 -11.73 -21.57 -8.06
N PRO A 254 -11.36 -21.74 -6.78
CA PRO A 254 -11.01 -23.06 -6.27
C PRO A 254 -12.18 -24.04 -6.32
N PRO A 255 -11.91 -25.36 -6.32
CA PRO A 255 -12.95 -26.38 -6.17
C PRO A 255 -13.78 -26.14 -4.90
N SER A 256 -15.10 -26.22 -5.00
CA SER A 256 -16.00 -25.83 -3.90
C SER A 256 -15.85 -26.69 -2.63
N ASP A 257 -15.38 -27.93 -2.78
CA ASP A 257 -15.09 -28.87 -1.70
C ASP A 257 -13.77 -28.56 -0.96
N GLU A 258 -12.88 -27.78 -1.58
CA GLU A 258 -11.65 -27.28 -0.96
C GLU A 258 -11.83 -25.93 -0.27
N VAL A 259 -13.00 -25.30 -0.41
CA VAL A 259 -13.29 -23.95 0.10
C VAL A 259 -13.91 -23.97 1.50
N VAL A 260 -13.34 -23.17 2.39
CA VAL A 260 -13.91 -22.77 3.67
C VAL A 260 -14.49 -21.37 3.54
N ASP A 261 -15.74 -21.17 3.93
CA ASP A 261 -16.41 -19.87 3.84
C ASP A 261 -16.48 -19.22 5.22
N LEU A 262 -15.68 -18.17 5.44
CA LEU A 262 -15.61 -17.49 6.75
C LEU A 262 -16.91 -16.78 7.12
N GLU A 263 -17.66 -16.31 6.12
CA GLU A 263 -18.96 -15.67 6.36
C GLU A 263 -19.95 -16.67 6.96
N LYS A 264 -19.84 -17.96 6.59
CA LYS A 264 -20.65 -19.03 7.16
C LYS A 264 -20.17 -19.50 8.54
N LEU A 265 -18.87 -19.43 8.81
CA LEU A 265 -18.31 -19.80 10.12
C LEU A 265 -18.64 -18.78 11.23
N GLY A 266 -18.73 -17.49 10.89
CA GLY A 266 -19.20 -16.44 11.81
C GLY A 266 -20.71 -16.44 12.06
N GLY A 267 -21.48 -17.25 11.32
CA GLY A 267 -22.95 -17.23 11.28
C GLY A 267 -23.67 -18.30 12.11
N THR A 268 -22.97 -19.20 12.81
CA THR A 268 -23.62 -20.29 13.56
C THR A 268 -23.43 -20.19 15.08
N VAL A 269 -24.12 -19.22 15.69
CA VAL A 269 -24.77 -19.38 17.00
C VAL A 269 -26.16 -18.73 16.88
N GLY A 270 -27.08 -19.44 16.23
CA GLY A 270 -28.52 -19.16 16.27
C GLY A 270 -29.21 -20.39 16.85
N PRO A 271 -30.19 -20.23 17.76
CA PRO A 271 -30.78 -21.35 18.49
C PRO A 271 -31.48 -22.32 17.54
N ASP A 272 -31.16 -23.62 17.68
CA ASP A 272 -31.83 -24.75 17.03
C ASP A 272 -33.37 -24.56 17.00
N PRO A 273 -34.01 -24.62 15.82
CA PRO A 273 -35.45 -24.81 15.74
C PRO A 273 -35.74 -26.26 15.34
N SER A 274 -35.58 -27.22 16.26
CA SER A 274 -36.38 -28.45 16.26
C SER A 274 -36.16 -29.34 17.47
N GLY A 275 -37.19 -29.40 18.31
CA GLY A 275 -37.81 -30.68 18.65
C GLY A 275 -37.12 -31.54 19.71
N SER A 276 -37.47 -31.31 20.98
CA SER A 276 -37.59 -32.39 21.96
C SER A 276 -38.79 -32.10 22.86
N ALA A 277 -39.86 -32.82 22.57
CA ALA A 277 -41.07 -32.88 23.37
C ALA A 277 -40.83 -33.63 24.68
N SER A 278 -41.45 -33.18 25.78
CA SER A 278 -42.19 -34.00 26.76
C SER A 278 -42.74 -33.14 27.92
N PRO A 279 -43.79 -33.61 28.66
CA PRO A 279 -45.05 -32.87 28.74
C PRO A 279 -45.55 -32.51 30.17
N ASP A 280 -46.71 -31.83 30.17
CA ASP A 280 -47.80 -31.80 31.16
C ASP A 280 -47.57 -31.35 32.62
N SER A 281 -48.31 -30.30 33.01
CA SER A 281 -49.14 -30.25 34.25
C SER A 281 -50.08 -29.01 34.22
N ASP A 282 -51.26 -29.20 33.64
CA ASP A 282 -52.63 -28.88 34.14
C ASP A 282 -53.07 -27.52 34.75
N PRO A 283 -54.40 -27.24 34.79
CA PRO A 283 -55.03 -25.92 34.64
C PRO A 283 -55.89 -25.45 35.84
N ASP A 284 -56.36 -24.19 35.84
CA ASP A 284 -57.63 -23.74 36.47
C ASP A 284 -57.87 -22.23 36.17
N THR A 285 -58.86 -21.83 35.37
CA THR A 285 -60.30 -21.50 35.60
C THR A 285 -60.65 -20.13 36.22
N GLY A 286 -61.62 -19.46 35.55
CA GLY A 286 -62.55 -18.43 36.07
C GLY A 286 -62.06 -16.98 35.98
N THR A 287 -62.84 -15.93 35.69
CA THR A 287 -64.27 -15.68 35.46
C THR A 287 -64.34 -14.20 34.98
N GLY A 288 -65.27 -13.83 34.08
CA GLY A 288 -65.52 -12.43 33.63
C GLY A 288 -66.17 -11.52 34.72
N PRO A 289 -66.80 -10.36 34.40
CA PRO A 289 -67.40 -9.98 33.11
C PRO A 289 -67.24 -8.49 32.66
N SER A 290 -67.97 -8.20 31.58
CA SER A 290 -68.18 -7.02 30.73
C SER A 290 -68.60 -5.69 31.36
N GLU A 291 -68.37 -4.60 30.61
CA GLU A 291 -69.21 -3.39 30.32
C GLU A 291 -68.26 -2.19 30.03
N GLU A 292 -68.57 -1.13 29.29
CA GLU A 292 -69.39 -0.78 28.12
C GLU A 292 -69.03 0.70 27.79
N ALA A 293 -69.33 1.18 26.57
CA ALA A 293 -69.51 2.61 26.17
C ALA A 293 -68.31 3.60 26.27
N THR A 294 -68.04 4.56 25.37
CA THR A 294 -68.65 5.10 24.14
C THR A 294 -67.63 6.05 23.43
N PRO A 295 -67.88 6.44 22.17
CA PRO A 295 -67.03 7.29 21.34
C PRO A 295 -67.55 8.73 21.16
N SER A 296 -66.71 9.66 20.69
CA SER A 296 -67.08 10.89 19.95
C SER A 296 -65.80 11.48 19.32
N SER A 297 -65.71 11.61 17.99
CA SER A 297 -66.34 12.66 17.16
C SER A 297 -65.65 14.01 17.38
N SER A 298 -65.24 14.80 16.38
CA SER A 298 -65.10 14.74 14.93
C SER A 298 -64.52 16.10 14.49
N ALA A 299 -63.87 16.14 13.32
CA ALA A 299 -63.72 17.32 12.42
C ALA A 299 -62.98 18.56 13.01
N ASP A 300 -62.28 19.42 12.26
CA ASP A 300 -62.46 19.90 10.89
C ASP A 300 -61.14 20.62 10.48
N ALA A 301 -60.76 20.54 9.20
CA ALA A 301 -59.78 21.43 8.55
C ALA A 301 -60.52 22.69 8.03
N PRO A 302 -60.02 23.53 7.08
CA PRO A 302 -58.70 24.10 6.75
C PRO A 302 -58.77 25.67 6.85
N GLU A 303 -57.74 26.49 6.59
CA GLU A 303 -57.35 27.18 5.32
C GLU A 303 -56.39 28.34 5.74
N GLU A 304 -55.20 28.50 5.14
CA GLU A 304 -54.79 29.45 4.07
C GLU A 304 -54.33 30.86 4.50
N GLY A 305 -53.28 31.33 3.81
CA GLY A 305 -52.83 32.73 3.66
C GLY A 305 -51.76 33.21 4.66
N GLU A 306 -50.75 34.02 4.34
CA GLU A 306 -50.28 34.65 3.10
C GLU A 306 -48.90 35.32 3.41
N GLU A 307 -48.15 35.59 2.34
CA GLU A 307 -46.92 36.36 2.07
C GLU A 307 -46.30 37.31 3.14
N THR A 308 -44.97 37.51 3.21
CA THR A 308 -44.14 38.42 2.38
C THR A 308 -42.68 38.35 2.91
N GLY A 309 -41.60 38.36 2.12
CA GLY A 309 -40.98 39.55 1.50
C GLY A 309 -39.52 39.73 2.03
N PHE A 310 -38.49 39.49 1.21
CA PHE A 310 -37.62 40.50 0.56
C PHE A 310 -36.33 40.88 1.33
N GLY A 311 -35.17 40.83 0.66
CA GLY A 311 -33.94 41.41 1.21
C GLY A 311 -32.62 40.99 0.56
N ALA A 312 -32.45 41.22 -0.75
CA ALA A 312 -31.14 41.29 -1.38
C ALA A 312 -30.42 42.60 -1.01
N GLY A 313 -29.10 42.56 -0.82
CA GLY A 313 -28.25 43.73 -0.65
C GLY A 313 -26.86 43.50 -1.24
N ALA A 314 -26.62 44.12 -2.40
CA ALA A 314 -25.34 44.18 -3.10
C ALA A 314 -24.95 45.65 -3.29
N GLU A 315 -23.72 46.04 -2.96
CA GLU A 315 -22.99 47.23 -3.47
C GLU A 315 -21.50 46.85 -3.52
N ARG A 316 -20.84 46.70 -4.69
CA ARG A 316 -20.22 47.72 -5.60
C ARG A 316 -19.33 48.73 -4.84
N GLY A 317 -18.09 49.02 -5.20
CA GLY A 317 -17.22 48.70 -6.34
C GLY A 317 -15.94 49.57 -6.25
N GLY A 318 -14.95 49.40 -7.15
CA GLY A 318 -13.83 50.34 -7.24
C GLY A 318 -12.69 49.92 -8.18
N SER A 319 -12.53 50.69 -9.26
CA SER A 319 -11.74 50.46 -10.48
C SER A 319 -10.24 50.81 -10.38
N GLY A 320 -9.43 50.34 -11.33
CA GLY A 320 -8.10 50.90 -11.60
C GLY A 320 -7.27 50.22 -12.70
N ARG A 321 -7.51 50.56 -13.97
CA ARG A 321 -6.56 50.53 -15.11
C ARG A 321 -6.41 51.97 -15.62
N PRO A 322 -5.33 52.37 -16.32
CA PRO A 322 -4.98 51.87 -17.67
C PRO A 322 -3.86 50.83 -17.69
#